data_AF-A0A345E4B0-F1
#
_entry.id   AF-A0A345E4B0-F1
#
_cell.length_a   1.000
_cell.length_b   1.000
_cell.length_c   1.000
_cell.angle_alpha   90.00
_cell.angle_beta   90.00
_cell.angle_gamma   90.00
#
_symmetry.space_group_name_H-M   'P 1'
#
loop_
_entity.id
_entity.type
_entity.pdbx_description
1 polymer ?
#
loop_
_entity_poly.entity_id
_entity_poly.type
_entity_poly.pdbx_seq_one_letter_code
_entity_poly.pdbx_strand_id
1 'polypeptide(L)'
;MSDQRDLVDPSLEEQLVSACRTAVGDSLRSVTYFTPDAYEQMYLRSDLEADADLAASVEHEAAGFRTQMAYEGSELGDYQYTLRVFENGFMTRVIDGDRGVFVTTDGITVLRSKEVTEAIRSTLRVTAPAE
;
A
#
# COMPACT_ATOMS: atom_id res chain seq x y z
N MET A 1 12.50 -8.04 7.03
CA MET A 1 11.13 -7.95 7.55
C MET A 1 10.49 -9.32 7.61
N SER A 2 9.46 -9.53 8.44
CA SER A 2 8.78 -10.83 8.59
C SER A 2 7.32 -10.77 8.11
N ASP A 3 6.87 -11.84 7.43
CA ASP A 3 5.46 -12.08 7.12
C ASP A 3 4.73 -12.55 8.37
N GLN A 4 3.69 -11.81 8.78
CA GLN A 4 2.92 -12.13 9.98
C GLN A 4 1.43 -12.05 9.66
N ARG A 5 0.73 -13.17 9.88
CA ARG A 5 -0.73 -13.17 9.92
C ARG A 5 -1.21 -12.45 11.19
N ASP A 6 -2.28 -11.67 11.08
CA ASP A 6 -2.86 -10.88 12.17
C ASP A 6 -2.04 -9.63 12.58
N LEU A 7 -1.23 -9.07 11.67
CA LEU A 7 -0.59 -7.76 11.83
C LEU A 7 -1.62 -6.62 11.74
N VAL A 8 -2.66 -6.78 10.93
CA VAL A 8 -3.76 -5.83 10.78
C VAL A 8 -5.03 -6.32 11.49
N ASP A 9 -5.80 -5.41 12.08
CA ASP A 9 -7.13 -5.76 12.60
C ASP A 9 -8.07 -6.15 11.45
N PRO A 10 -8.88 -7.23 11.60
CA PRO A 10 -9.75 -7.71 10.52
C PRO A 10 -10.72 -6.66 9.96
N SER A 11 -11.18 -5.72 10.79
CA SER A 11 -12.07 -4.65 10.32
C SER A 11 -11.33 -3.62 9.46
N LEU A 12 -10.06 -3.36 9.77
CA LEU A 12 -9.21 -2.48 8.95
C LEU A 12 -8.81 -3.17 7.65
N GLU A 13 -8.51 -4.47 7.73
CA GLU A 13 -8.22 -5.31 6.57
C GLU A 13 -9.36 -5.26 5.55
N GLU A 14 -10.58 -5.55 6.00
CA GLU A 14 -11.78 -5.55 5.15
C GLU A 14 -12.02 -4.17 4.52
N GLN A 15 -11.86 -3.10 5.31
CA GLN A 15 -12.02 -1.73 4.82
C GLN A 15 -10.97 -1.37 3.77
N LEU A 16 -9.69 -1.71 3.99
CA LEU A 16 -8.61 -1.43 3.05
C LEU A 16 -8.80 -2.18 1.73
N VAL A 17 -9.14 -3.48 1.80
CA VAL A 17 -9.39 -4.29 0.61
C VAL A 17 -10.61 -3.78 -0.16
N SER A 18 -11.70 -3.46 0.55
CA SER A 18 -12.91 -2.86 -0.03
C SER A 18 -12.62 -1.52 -0.72
N ALA A 19 -11.88 -0.63 -0.05
CA ALA A 19 -11.48 0.67 -0.59
C ALA A 19 -10.64 0.51 -1.86
N CYS A 20 -9.66 -0.40 -1.85
CA CYS A 20 -8.81 -0.67 -3.02
C CYS A 20 -9.65 -1.23 -4.19
N ARG A 21 -10.51 -2.22 -3.94
CA ARG A 21 -11.39 -2.79 -4.97
C ARG A 21 -12.33 -1.74 -5.57
N THR A 22 -12.86 -0.84 -4.75
CA THR A 22 -13.72 0.26 -5.22
C THR A 22 -12.95 1.22 -6.12
N ALA A 23 -11.69 1.52 -5.77
CA ALA A 23 -10.87 2.48 -6.49
C ALA A 23 -10.28 1.95 -7.80
N VAL A 24 -9.85 0.68 -7.87
CA VAL A 24 -9.15 0.13 -9.05
C VAL A 24 -9.87 -1.04 -9.72
N GLY A 25 -10.97 -1.53 -9.14
CA GLY A 25 -11.79 -2.60 -9.72
C GLY A 25 -11.03 -3.91 -9.90
N ASP A 26 -11.36 -4.61 -10.97
CA ASP A 26 -10.84 -5.95 -11.30
C ASP A 26 -9.34 -5.96 -11.62
N SER A 27 -8.75 -4.79 -11.87
CA SER A 27 -7.30 -4.65 -12.06
C SER A 27 -6.51 -4.89 -10.78
N LEU A 28 -7.16 -4.93 -9.60
CA LEU A 28 -6.51 -5.19 -8.32
C LEU A 28 -5.91 -6.60 -8.27
N ARG A 29 -4.59 -6.67 -8.11
CA ARG A 29 -3.85 -7.94 -7.98
C ARG A 29 -3.57 -8.31 -6.54
N SER A 30 -3.05 -7.37 -5.76
CA SER A 30 -2.76 -7.60 -4.34
C SER A 30 -2.87 -6.32 -3.52
N VAL A 31 -3.14 -6.49 -2.23
CA VAL A 31 -3.03 -5.45 -1.20
C VAL A 31 -2.18 -6.00 -0.08
N THR A 32 -1.12 -5.29 0.28
CA THR A 32 -0.21 -5.67 1.37
C THR A 32 -0.05 -4.51 2.32
N TYR A 33 -0.29 -4.78 3.60
CA TYR A 33 -0.02 -3.87 4.70
C TYR A 33 1.41 -4.10 5.20
N PHE A 34 2.10 -3.04 5.57
CA PHE A 34 3.45 -3.13 6.11
C PHE A 34 3.74 -2.05 7.14
N THR A 35 4.68 -2.39 8.01
CA THR A 35 5.31 -1.52 9.02
C THR A 35 6.82 -1.51 8.74
N PRO A 36 7.64 -0.78 9.50
CA PRO A 36 9.10 -0.85 9.35
C PRO A 36 9.70 -2.26 9.53
N ASP A 37 9.01 -3.15 10.27
CA ASP A 37 9.58 -4.43 10.70
C ASP A 37 8.83 -5.67 10.16
N ALA A 38 7.54 -5.53 9.85
CA ALA A 38 6.66 -6.64 9.47
C ALA A 38 5.70 -6.26 8.34
N TYR A 39 5.16 -7.28 7.67
CA TYR A 39 4.13 -7.10 6.64
C TYR A 39 3.09 -8.23 6.69
N GLU A 40 1.94 -7.95 6.07
CA GLU A 40 0.84 -8.90 5.90
C GLU A 40 0.16 -8.70 4.55
N GLN A 41 0.00 -9.79 3.79
CA GLN A 41 -0.78 -9.79 2.55
C GLN A 41 -2.27 -10.00 2.85
N MET A 42 -3.02 -8.90 2.83
CA MET A 42 -4.47 -8.86 3.10
C MET A 42 -5.31 -9.35 1.91
N TYR A 43 -4.78 -9.23 0.69
CA TYR A 43 -5.48 -9.64 -0.51
C TYR A 43 -4.51 -10.11 -1.59
N LEU A 44 -4.89 -11.20 -2.24
CA LEU A 44 -4.31 -11.69 -3.48
C LEU A 44 -5.44 -12.17 -4.40
N ARG A 45 -5.40 -11.75 -5.65
CA ARG A 45 -6.36 -12.22 -6.66
C ARG A 45 -6.16 -13.72 -6.92
N SER A 46 -7.26 -14.44 -7.08
CA SER A 46 -7.28 -15.92 -7.08
C SER A 46 -6.51 -16.59 -8.22
N ASP A 47 -6.23 -15.87 -9.31
CA ASP A 47 -5.44 -16.32 -10.46
C ASP A 47 -3.93 -16.12 -10.26
N LEU A 48 -3.51 -15.51 -9.15
CA LEU A 48 -2.11 -15.24 -8.83
C LEU A 48 -1.63 -16.17 -7.72
N GLU A 49 -0.39 -16.62 -7.84
CA GLU A 49 0.32 -17.27 -6.75
C GLU A 49 0.94 -16.21 -5.84
N ALA A 50 0.99 -16.49 -4.53
CA ALA A 50 1.64 -15.60 -3.57
C ALA A 50 3.11 -15.46 -3.98
N ASP A 51 3.50 -14.24 -4.32
CA ASP A 51 4.82 -13.97 -4.91
C ASP A 51 5.92 -14.33 -3.91
N ALA A 52 6.80 -15.27 -4.27
CA ALA A 52 7.88 -15.73 -3.40
C ALA A 52 8.86 -14.59 -3.04
N ASP A 53 8.88 -13.50 -3.82
CA ASP A 53 9.71 -12.31 -3.61
C ASP A 53 8.99 -11.15 -2.90
N LEU A 54 7.80 -11.39 -2.33
CA LEU A 54 7.07 -10.38 -1.55
C LEU A 54 7.95 -9.79 -0.44
N ALA A 55 8.67 -10.62 0.32
CA ALA A 55 9.54 -10.15 1.41
C ALA A 55 10.63 -9.17 0.93
N ALA A 56 11.33 -9.50 -0.16
CA ALA A 56 12.36 -8.64 -0.74
C ALA A 56 11.77 -7.34 -1.31
N SER A 57 10.59 -7.44 -1.91
CA SER A 57 9.84 -6.28 -2.39
C SER A 57 9.44 -5.37 -1.23
N VAL A 58 8.86 -5.92 -0.15
CA VAL A 58 8.43 -5.08 0.98
C VAL A 58 9.62 -4.46 1.70
N GLU A 59 10.77 -5.14 1.83
CA GLU A 59 11.98 -4.53 2.38
C GLU A 59 12.43 -3.29 1.60
N HIS A 60 12.36 -3.35 0.27
CA HIS A 60 12.65 -2.20 -0.57
C HIS A 60 11.59 -1.10 -0.42
N GLU A 61 10.32 -1.47 -0.20
CA GLU A 61 9.25 -0.51 0.01
C GLU A 61 9.28 0.16 1.38
N ALA A 62 9.70 -0.54 2.43
CA ALA A 62 9.91 -0.01 3.77
C ALA A 62 11.06 1.01 3.81
N ALA A 63 12.02 0.95 2.88
CA ALA A 63 12.96 2.08 2.68
C ALA A 63 12.22 3.39 2.32
N GLY A 64 10.99 3.30 1.80
CA GLY A 64 10.10 4.42 1.54
C GLY A 64 9.76 5.27 2.77
N PHE A 65 9.79 4.71 3.99
CA PHE A 65 9.63 5.50 5.22
C PHE A 65 10.76 6.53 5.36
N ARG A 66 12.00 6.15 5.01
CA ARG A 66 13.14 7.08 5.01
C ARG A 66 13.08 8.08 3.86
N THR A 67 12.49 7.68 2.73
CA THR A 67 12.30 8.58 1.57
C THR A 67 11.33 9.70 1.91
N GLN A 68 10.24 9.46 2.64
CA GLN A 68 9.33 10.54 3.05
C GLN A 68 10.05 11.62 3.87
N MET A 69 10.84 11.22 4.87
CA MET A 69 11.64 12.13 5.70
C MET A 69 12.59 12.99 4.87
N ALA A 70 13.13 12.46 3.76
CA ALA A 70 14.04 13.21 2.89
C ALA A 70 13.37 14.33 2.09
N TYR A 71 12.04 14.28 1.93
CA TYR A 71 11.25 15.31 1.24
C TYR A 71 10.48 16.22 2.21
N GLU A 72 10.64 16.04 3.52
CA GLU A 72 10.04 16.91 4.53
C GLU A 72 10.55 18.36 4.35
N GLY A 73 9.61 19.32 4.29
CA GLY A 73 9.94 20.73 4.03
C GLY A 73 10.33 21.05 2.58
N SER A 74 10.04 20.16 1.63
CA SER A 74 10.24 20.44 0.21
C SER A 74 9.30 21.55 -0.29
N GLU A 75 9.78 22.39 -1.21
CA GLU A 75 8.96 23.35 -1.99
C GLU A 75 7.85 22.66 -2.81
N LEU A 76 7.95 21.34 -3.02
CA LEU A 76 6.93 20.54 -3.70
C LEU A 76 5.76 20.16 -2.78
N GLY A 77 5.85 20.49 -1.49
CA GLY A 77 4.89 20.12 -0.45
C GLY A 77 5.07 18.70 0.08
N ASP A 78 4.08 18.24 0.84
CA ASP A 78 4.14 16.96 1.53
C ASP A 78 4.14 15.76 0.57
N TYR A 79 4.97 14.76 0.88
CA TYR A 79 5.03 13.53 0.11
C TYR A 79 3.69 12.78 0.13
N GLN A 80 3.11 12.53 -1.05
CA GLN A 80 1.78 11.92 -1.16
C GLN A 80 1.83 10.39 -1.34
N TYR A 81 2.50 9.89 -2.37
CA TYR A 81 2.59 8.45 -2.66
C TYR A 81 3.69 8.18 -3.70
N THR A 82 4.02 6.90 -3.88
CA THR A 82 4.86 6.42 -4.98
C THR A 82 4.01 5.65 -5.98
N LEU A 83 4.24 5.87 -7.27
CA LEU A 83 3.77 4.99 -8.34
C LEU A 83 4.99 4.41 -9.07
N ARG A 84 5.10 3.09 -9.14
CA ARG A 84 6.12 2.36 -9.91
C ARG A 84 5.46 1.60 -11.05
N VAL A 85 6.11 1.60 -12.21
CA VAL A 85 5.63 0.93 -13.42
C VAL A 85 6.55 -0.25 -13.71
N PHE A 86 5.96 -1.41 -13.92
CA PHE A 86 6.62 -2.65 -14.29
C PHE A 86 6.09 -3.11 -15.65
N GLU A 87 6.83 -3.99 -16.33
CA GLU A 87 6.39 -4.59 -17.60
C GLU A 87 5.02 -5.28 -17.44
N ASN A 88 4.80 -5.92 -16.28
CA ASN A 88 3.63 -6.74 -16.01
C ASN A 88 2.63 -6.08 -15.05
N GLY A 89 2.75 -4.79 -14.76
CA GLY A 89 1.79 -4.11 -13.89
C GLY A 89 2.30 -2.84 -13.23
N PHE A 90 1.58 -2.39 -12.21
CA PHE A 90 1.85 -1.16 -11.49
C PHE A 90 1.83 -1.41 -10.00
N MET A 91 2.58 -0.58 -9.27
CA MET A 91 2.60 -0.58 -7.82
C MET A 91 2.37 0.84 -7.30
N THR A 92 1.33 1.01 -6.49
CA THR A 92 1.07 2.25 -5.77
C THR A 92 1.38 2.03 -4.30
N ARG A 93 2.31 2.81 -3.74
CA ARG A 93 2.69 2.76 -2.31
C ARG A 93 2.24 4.02 -1.60
N VAL A 94 1.57 3.82 -0.46
CA VAL A 94 1.10 4.85 0.45
C VAL A 94 1.70 4.58 1.82
N ILE A 95 2.22 5.63 2.46
CA ILE A 95 2.75 5.57 3.82
C ILE A 95 2.10 6.72 4.62
N ASP A 96 1.61 6.39 5.81
CA ASP A 96 1.01 7.32 6.78
C ASP A 96 1.59 6.96 8.17
N GLY A 97 2.52 7.78 8.67
CA GLY A 97 3.27 7.50 9.89
C GLY A 97 4.18 6.27 9.77
N ASP A 98 4.01 5.32 10.69
CA ASP A 98 4.72 4.03 10.76
C ASP A 98 3.99 2.90 10.02
N ARG A 99 2.96 3.23 9.24
CA ARG A 99 2.13 2.26 8.53
C ARG A 99 2.17 2.54 7.05
N GLY A 100 2.15 1.48 6.28
CA GLY A 100 2.16 1.54 4.83
C GLY A 100 1.24 0.51 4.22
N VAL A 101 0.73 0.86 3.05
CA VAL A 101 0.01 -0.08 2.19
C VAL A 101 0.59 0.07 0.80
N PHE A 102 0.90 -1.05 0.14
CA PHE A 102 1.10 -1.04 -1.29
C PHE A 102 0.05 -1.91 -1.97
N VAL A 103 -0.33 -1.45 -3.16
CA VAL A 103 -1.31 -2.08 -4.02
C VAL A 103 -0.65 -2.37 -5.35
N THR A 104 -0.86 -3.57 -5.86
CA THR A 104 -0.44 -3.92 -7.22
C THR A 104 -1.65 -4.08 -8.14
N THR A 105 -1.49 -3.69 -9.41
CA THR A 105 -2.54 -3.76 -10.42
C THR A 105 -2.02 -4.18 -11.79
N ASP A 106 -2.84 -4.85 -12.62
CA ASP A 106 -2.47 -5.15 -14.02
C ASP A 106 -2.22 -3.86 -14.83
N GLY A 107 -3.13 -2.90 -14.68
CA GLY A 107 -3.10 -1.62 -15.38
C GLY A 107 -3.76 -0.56 -14.52
N ILE A 108 -3.22 0.67 -14.55
CA ILE A 108 -3.81 1.78 -13.81
C ILE A 108 -3.52 3.09 -14.53
N THR A 109 -4.44 4.04 -14.45
CA THR A 109 -4.17 5.42 -14.83
C THR A 109 -3.58 6.18 -13.65
N VAL A 110 -2.86 7.27 -13.90
CA VAL A 110 -2.37 8.15 -12.82
C VAL A 110 -3.53 8.64 -11.94
N LEU A 111 -4.69 8.94 -12.54
CA LEU A 111 -5.89 9.33 -11.80
C LEU A 111 -6.37 8.22 -10.85
N ARG A 112 -6.47 6.98 -11.34
CA ARG A 112 -6.86 5.83 -10.51
C ARG A 112 -5.83 5.54 -9.40
N SER A 113 -4.54 5.74 -9.67
CA SER A 113 -3.49 5.67 -8.63
C SER A 113 -3.66 6.74 -7.56
N LYS A 114 -4.15 7.93 -7.92
CA LYS A 114 -4.46 8.98 -6.95
C LYS A 114 -5.71 8.63 -6.13
N GLU A 115 -6.76 8.15 -6.78
CA GLU A 115 -8.01 7.73 -6.11
C GLU A 115 -7.76 6.62 -5.08
N VAL A 116 -7.00 5.58 -5.44
CA VAL A 116 -6.66 4.50 -4.49
C VAL A 116 -5.78 5.01 -3.34
N THR A 117 -4.90 5.98 -3.61
CA THR A 117 -4.10 6.61 -2.56
C THR A 117 -4.97 7.35 -1.54
N GLU A 118 -5.92 8.16 -2.02
CA GLU A 118 -6.83 8.91 -1.15
C GLU A 118 -7.71 7.96 -0.33
N ALA A 119 -8.21 6.88 -0.95
CA ALA A 119 -9.01 5.87 -0.27
C ALA A 119 -8.22 5.14 0.84
N ILE A 120 -6.98 4.75 0.57
CA ILE A 120 -6.09 4.14 1.58
C ILE A 120 -5.83 5.11 2.74
N ARG A 121 -5.42 6.35 2.45
CA ARG A 121 -5.12 7.35 3.49
C ARG A 121 -6.34 7.63 4.37
N SER A 122 -7.52 7.76 3.76
CA SER A 122 -8.77 7.95 4.51
C SER A 122 -9.01 6.78 5.47
N THR A 123 -8.81 5.55 5.00
CA THR A 123 -9.04 4.34 5.79
C THR A 123 -8.02 4.20 6.94
N LEU A 124 -6.73 4.46 6.68
CA LEU A 124 -5.70 4.42 7.71
C LEU A 124 -5.95 5.44 8.84
N ARG A 125 -6.42 6.65 8.49
CA ARG A 125 -6.68 7.73 9.45
C ARG A 125 -7.93 7.51 10.31
N VAL A 126 -8.99 6.93 9.73
CA VAL A 126 -10.22 6.61 10.48
C VAL A 126 -9.94 5.64 11.65
N THR A 127 -8.87 4.85 11.52
CA THR A 127 -8.54 3.77 12.46
C THR A 127 -7.35 4.12 13.37
N ALA A 128 -6.79 5.33 13.25
CA ALA A 128 -5.83 5.84 14.22
C ALA A 128 -6.59 6.26 15.50
N PRO A 129 -6.11 5.89 16.71
CA PRO A 129 -6.68 6.46 17.91
C PRO A 129 -6.47 7.99 17.85
N ALA A 130 -7.52 8.75 18.16
CA ALA A 130 -7.39 10.18 18.39
C ALA A 130 -6.39 10.38 19.54
N GLU A 131 -5.29 11.08 19.28
CA GLU A 131 -4.33 11.51 20.32
C GLU A 131 -5.00 12.40 21.38
#